data_AF-A0A3D2S6G2-F1
#
_entry.id   AF-A0A3D2S6G2-F1
#
_cell.length_a   1.000
_cell.length_b   1.000
_cell.length_c   1.000
_cell.angle_alpha   90.00
_cell.angle_beta   90.00
_cell.angle_gamma   90.00
#
_symmetry.space_group_name_H-M   'P 1'
#
loop_
_entity.id
_entity.type
_entity.pdbx_description
1 polymer ?
#
loop_
_entity_poly.entity_id
_entity_poly.type
_entity_poly.pdbx_seq_one_letter_code
_entity_poly.pdbx_strand_id
1 'polypeptide(L)' 'LTNEELEKMVDTTNDWILSRTGISERRILKGEGLATSDMAAEAVKGLLEKTGTSAKEIDLLIVATTTPDMQFPATANIV' A
#
# COMPACT_ATOMS: atom_id res chain seq x y z
N LEU A 1 6.21 -8.17 -7.83
CA LEU A 1 7.12 -9.20 -7.29
C LEU A 1 6.40 -10.51 -7.29
N THR A 2 6.62 -11.32 -8.32
CA THR A 2 6.05 -12.66 -8.46
C THR A 2 6.83 -13.67 -7.60
N ASN A 3 6.26 -14.85 -7.40
CA ASN A 3 6.99 -15.92 -6.72
C ASN A 3 8.22 -16.38 -7.52
N GLU A 4 8.14 -16.44 -8.86
CA GLU A 4 9.29 -16.76 -9.73
C GLU A 4 10.44 -15.76 -9.60
N GLU A 5 10.14 -14.47 -9.39
CA GLU A 5 11.17 -13.47 -9.10
C GLU A 5 11.79 -13.71 -7.72
N LEU A 6 11.00 -14.13 -6.72
CA LEU A 6 11.47 -14.44 -5.37
C LEU A 6 12.36 -15.68 -5.29
N GLU A 7 12.08 -16.73 -6.07
CA GLU A 7 12.93 -17.94 -6.16
C GLU A 7 14.37 -17.61 -6.59
N LYS A 8 14.55 -16.52 -7.33
CA LYS A 8 15.87 -16.03 -7.76
C LYS A 8 16.59 -15.19 -6.69
N MET A 9 15.88 -14.79 -5.63
CA MET A 9 16.40 -13.93 -4.57
C MET A 9 16.72 -14.70 -3.29
N VAL A 10 15.95 -15.75 -2.99
CA VAL A 10 16.07 -16.55 -1.78
C VAL A 10 15.73 -18.02 -2.08
N ASP A 11 16.18 -18.93 -1.22
CA ASP A 11 15.88 -20.37 -1.34
C ASP A 11 14.41 -20.64 -0.97
N THR A 12 13.53 -20.63 -1.97
CA THR A 12 12.10 -20.88 -1.85
C THR A 12 11.56 -21.41 -3.17
N THR A 13 10.30 -21.89 -3.19
CA THR A 13 9.57 -22.23 -4.42
C THR A 13 8.16 -21.66 -4.44
N ASN A 14 7.59 -21.48 -5.63
CA ASN A 14 6.23 -21.03 -5.85
C ASN A 14 5.23 -21.96 -5.17
N ASP A 15 5.39 -23.28 -5.31
CA ASP A 15 4.52 -24.28 -4.69
C ASP A 15 4.56 -24.19 -3.16
N TRP A 16 5.73 -23.95 -2.57
CA TRP A 16 5.88 -23.76 -1.13
C TRP A 16 5.16 -22.49 -0.66
N ILE A 17 5.34 -21.36 -1.37
CA ILE A 17 4.70 -20.08 -1.01
C ILE A 17 3.18 -20.19 -1.13
N LEU A 18 2.67 -20.71 -2.25
CA LEU A 18 1.24 -20.84 -2.50
C LEU A 18 0.56 -21.78 -1.51
N SER A 19 1.13 -22.97 -1.28
CA SER A 19 0.52 -23.94 -0.35
C SER A 19 0.46 -23.43 1.10
N ARG A 20 1.39 -22.58 1.51
CA ARG A 20 1.46 -22.03 2.87
C ARG A 20 0.69 -20.71 3.06
N THR A 21 0.67 -19.85 2.05
CA THR A 21 0.19 -18.47 2.20
C THR A 21 -0.91 -18.08 1.20
N GLY A 22 -1.06 -18.81 0.11
CA GLY A 22 -1.95 -18.45 -1.01
C GLY A 22 -1.46 -17.25 -1.85
N ILE A 23 -0.27 -16.73 -1.59
CA ILE A 23 0.23 -15.52 -2.27
C ILE A 23 0.93 -15.90 -3.58
N SER A 24 0.46 -15.35 -4.71
CA SER A 24 1.08 -15.51 -6.03
C SER A 24 2.00 -14.35 -6.42
N GLU A 25 1.63 -13.14 -6.00
CA GLU A 25 2.40 -11.92 -6.28
C GLU A 25 2.22 -10.86 -5.19
N ARG A 26 3.18 -9.93 -5.16
CA ARG A 26 3.18 -8.77 -4.26
C ARG A 26 3.35 -7.50 -5.07
N ARG A 27 2.60 -6.47 -4.70
CA ARG A 27 2.78 -5.11 -5.24
C ARG A 27 3.87 -4.41 -4.45
N ILE A 28 4.84 -3.86 -5.17
CA ILE A 28 5.97 -3.11 -4.62
C ILE A 28 5.83 -1.69 -5.11
N LEU A 29 5.77 -0.72 -4.19
CA LEU A 29 5.78 0.69 -4.54
C LEU A 29 7.15 1.01 -5.14
N LYS A 30 7.14 1.49 -6.39
CA LYS A 30 8.34 1.85 -7.15
C LYS A 30 8.34 3.35 -7.37
N GLY A 31 9.48 4.00 -7.17
CA GLY A 31 9.65 5.44 -7.34
C GLY A 31 10.45 6.00 -6.17
N GLU A 32 11.37 6.91 -6.45
CA GLU A 32 12.16 7.57 -5.40
C GLU A 32 11.29 8.51 -4.58
N GLY A 33 11.45 8.47 -3.26
CA GLY A 33 10.75 9.36 -2.34
C GLY A 33 9.27 9.04 -2.12
N LEU A 34 8.72 8.00 -2.75
CA LEU A 34 7.33 7.59 -2.51
C LEU A 34 7.20 6.84 -1.17
N ALA A 35 6.09 7.09 -0.49
CA ALA A 35 5.83 6.57 0.85
C ALA A 35 4.34 6.22 1.04
N THR A 36 3.94 5.95 2.28
CA THR A 36 2.58 5.44 2.59
C THR A 36 1.51 6.47 2.27
N SER A 37 1.79 7.78 2.42
CA SER A 37 0.85 8.83 2.05
C SER A 37 0.49 8.82 0.58
N ASP A 38 1.45 8.55 -0.32
CA ASP A 38 1.20 8.53 -1.76
C ASP A 38 0.21 7.42 -2.13
N MET A 39 0.39 6.23 -1.56
CA MET A 39 -0.55 5.12 -1.78
C MET A 39 -1.94 5.41 -1.19
N ALA A 40 -1.98 5.99 0.01
CA ALA A 40 -3.23 6.31 0.68
C ALA A 40 -4.01 7.42 -0.04
N ALA A 41 -3.33 8.47 -0.51
CA ALA A 41 -3.94 9.57 -1.26
C ALA A 41 -4.58 9.07 -2.57
N GLU A 42 -3.89 8.20 -3.32
CA GLU A 42 -4.46 7.61 -4.54
C GLU A 42 -5.67 6.70 -4.25
N ALA A 43 -5.62 5.92 -3.15
CA ALA A 43 -6.75 5.11 -2.72
C ALA A 43 -7.98 5.96 -2.35
N VAL A 44 -7.77 7.08 -1.64
CA VAL A 44 -8.84 8.03 -1.27
C VAL A 44 -9.41 8.71 -2.51
N LYS A 45 -8.57 9.17 -3.45
CA LYS A 45 -9.04 9.77 -4.72
C LYS A 45 -9.97 8.81 -5.47
N GLY A 46 -9.56 7.55 -5.63
CA GLY A 46 -10.39 6.54 -6.29
C GLY A 46 -11.70 6.24 -5.55
N LEU A 47 -11.69 6.29 -4.21
CA LEU A 47 -12.90 6.13 -3.40
C LEU A 47 -13.87 7.30 -3.60
N LEU A 48 -13.38 8.53 -3.56
CA LEU A 48 -14.19 9.74 -3.76
C LEU A 48 -14.79 9.78 -5.17
N GLU A 49 -14.02 9.41 -6.19
CA GLU A 49 -14.52 9.28 -7.56
C GLU A 49 -15.63 8.21 -7.65
N LYS A 50 -15.41 7.03 -7.05
CA LYS A 50 -16.39 5.94 -7.08
C LYS A 50 -17.69 6.26 -6.35
N THR A 51 -17.62 7.04 -5.29
CA THR A 51 -18.77 7.36 -4.42
C THR A 51 -19.45 8.68 -4.77
N GLY A 52 -18.77 9.56 -5.49
CA GLY A 52 -19.19 10.94 -5.72
C GLY A 52 -19.13 11.83 -4.47
N THR A 53 -18.48 11.37 -3.40
CA THR A 53 -18.33 12.12 -2.15
C THR A 53 -17.31 13.24 -2.33
N SER A 54 -17.64 14.44 -1.84
CA SER A 54 -16.70 15.55 -1.82
C SER A 54 -15.70 15.38 -0.67
N ALA A 55 -14.41 15.61 -0.92
CA ALA A 55 -13.40 15.61 0.14
C ALA A 55 -13.71 16.61 1.28
N LYS A 56 -14.47 17.67 0.97
CA LYS A 56 -14.88 18.69 1.95
C LYS A 56 -15.94 18.22 2.94
N GLU A 57 -16.56 17.06 2.68
CA GLU A 57 -17.55 16.45 3.58
C GLU A 57 -16.90 15.52 4.62
N ILE A 58 -15.56 15.36 4.58
CA ILE A 58 -14.83 14.49 5.50
C ILE A 58 -14.40 15.30 6.72
N ASP A 59 -14.99 14.97 7.88
CA ASP A 59 -14.64 15.60 9.16
C ASP A 59 -13.40 14.96 9.84
N LEU A 60 -13.07 13.72 9.48
CA LEU A 60 -12.01 12.95 10.12
C LEU A 60 -11.33 11.99 9.14
N LEU A 61 -10.01 11.99 9.13
CA LEU A 61 -9.18 11.01 8.43
C LEU A 61 -8.32 10.23 9.43
N ILE A 62 -8.42 8.90 9.39
CA ILE A 62 -7.57 8.00 10.18
C ILE A 62 -6.78 7.14 9.21
N VAL A 63 -5.45 7.23 9.26
CA VAL A 63 -4.56 6.32 8.53
C VAL A 63 -3.99 5.28 9.49
N ALA A 64 -4.44 4.03 9.34
CA ALA A 64 -3.91 2.91 10.09
C ALA A 64 -2.60 2.42 9.44
N THR A 65 -1.45 2.86 9.95
CA THR A 65 -0.14 2.47 9.43
C THR A 65 0.89 2.25 10.55
N THR A 66 1.78 1.28 10.34
CA THR A 66 3.00 1.07 11.13
C THR A 66 4.27 1.38 10.32
N THR A 67 4.10 1.87 9.09
CA THR A 67 5.17 2.30 8.18
C THR A 67 4.90 3.73 7.72
N PRO A 68 4.83 4.72 8.63
CA PRO A 68 4.52 6.09 8.25
C PRO A 68 5.66 6.73 7.46
N ASP A 69 5.35 7.79 6.73
CA ASP A 69 6.29 8.62 5.96
C ASP A 69 7.35 9.23 6.88
N MET A 70 6.93 9.62 8.09
CA MET A 70 7.76 10.16 9.16
C MET A 70 7.08 9.92 10.51
N GLN A 71 7.83 10.10 11.60
CA GLN A 71 7.29 9.93 12.96
C GLN A 71 6.26 11.02 13.32
N PHE A 72 6.49 12.24 12.83
CA PHE A 72 5.59 13.38 12.95
C PHE A 72 5.88 14.39 11.82
N PRO A 73 4.87 15.02 11.21
CA PRO A 73 3.41 14.81 11.37
C PRO A 73 2.93 13.40 11.05
N ALA A 74 1.68 13.07 11.42
CA ALA A 74 1.10 11.79 11.07
C ALA A 74 0.89 11.70 9.56
N THR A 75 0.95 10.49 8.99
CA THR A 75 0.66 10.26 7.55
C THR A 75 -0.70 10.84 7.14
N ALA A 76 -1.69 10.82 8.03
CA ALA A 76 -3.00 11.42 7.78
C ALA A 76 -2.98 12.94 7.54
N ASN A 77 -1.92 13.65 7.93
CA ASN A 77 -1.76 15.07 7.62
C ASN A 77 -1.21 15.32 6.20
N ILE A 78 -0.61 14.30 5.58
CA ILE A 78 0.01 14.36 4.26
C ILE A 78 -1.01 13.93 3.19
N VAL A 79 -1.85 12.95 3.53
CA VAL A 79 -3.00 12.48 2.73
C VAL A 79 -4.08 13.55 2.69
#